data_AF-A0A0E3DBM7-F1
#
_entry.id   AF-A0A0E3DBM7-F1
#
_cell.length_a   1.000
_cell.length_b   1.000
_cell.length_c   1.000
_cell.angle_alpha   90.00
_cell.angle_beta   90.00
_cell.angle_gamma   90.00
#
_symmetry.space_group_name_H-M   'P 1'
#
loop_
_entity.id
_entity.type
_entity.pdbx_description
1 polymer ?
#
loop_
_entity_poly.entity_id
_entity_poly.type
_entity_poly.pdbx_seq_one_letter_code
_entity_poly.pdbx_strand_id
1 'polypeptide(L)'
;MKINLLISFYSIEILIRLMYVFFSLILCLFIIVYNIHTLLLFETYPFLNLSNKKFIITHVTDLFDTTWTLISLSFLCILPIFCYQLFNFFKASWYNYQLRFSRKLFLLVSITMTVVSILSYFFLIPTILKFLTQWDKLNQINNFLFIETEFILLHYIFWVLSFQYNIMNITIIFSVLLSQIWLWYKLENIYWLMKFYRKQLTFLTLCILFILSPTDVFLQFVIISFTYLFYEIIFLVICYKLTNSN
;
A
#
# COMPACT_ATOMS: atom_id res chain seq x y z
N MET A 1 29.47 30.63 13.07
CA MET A 1 28.21 31.28 13.50
C MET A 1 27.09 31.22 12.45
N LYS A 2 27.32 31.55 11.17
CA LYS A 2 26.28 31.48 10.10
C LYS A 2 25.69 30.09 9.84
N ILE A 3 26.50 29.02 9.91
CA ILE A 3 26.04 27.65 9.66
C ILE A 3 25.04 27.17 10.73
N ASN A 4 25.28 27.48 12.00
CA ASN A 4 24.36 27.12 13.09
C ASN A 4 22.99 27.82 12.96
N LEU A 5 22.98 29.06 12.45
CA LEU A 5 21.74 29.79 12.15
C LEU A 5 20.95 29.13 11.02
N LEU A 6 21.62 28.78 9.91
CA LEU A 6 20.98 28.08 8.79
C LEU A 6 20.38 26.73 9.20
N ILE A 7 21.10 25.95 10.01
CA ILE A 7 20.60 24.68 10.55
C ILE A 7 19.38 24.93 11.44
N SER A 8 19.41 25.96 12.30
CA SER A 8 18.28 26.28 13.18
C SER A 8 17.03 26.70 12.40
N PHE A 9 17.17 27.49 11.33
CA PHE A 9 16.03 27.85 10.47
C PHE A 9 15.45 26.61 9.77
N TYR A 10 16.31 25.74 9.24
CA TYR A 10 15.89 24.50 8.60
C TYR A 10 15.14 23.57 9.56
N SER A 11 15.64 23.42 10.80
CA SER A 11 14.97 22.59 11.82
C SER A 11 13.64 23.18 12.27
N ILE A 12 13.55 24.50 12.42
CA ILE A 12 12.30 25.17 12.79
C ILE A 12 11.27 25.02 11.68
N GLU A 13 11.67 25.16 10.42
CA GLU A 13 10.78 24.98 9.27
C GLU A 13 10.22 23.56 9.19
N ILE A 14 11.06 22.52 9.37
CA ILE A 14 10.60 21.13 9.46
C ILE A 14 9.57 20.97 10.58
N LEU A 15 9.88 21.50 11.77
CA LEU A 15 9.02 21.36 12.94
C LEU A 15 7.65 21.99 12.71
N ILE A 16 7.59 23.21 12.17
CA ILE A 16 6.33 23.90 11.84
C ILE A 16 5.51 23.06 10.85
N ARG A 17 6.15 22.54 9.79
CA ARG A 17 5.45 21.72 8.77
C ARG A 17 4.95 20.39 9.35
N LEU A 18 5.72 19.75 10.21
CA LEU A 18 5.28 18.56 10.94
C LEU A 18 4.08 18.86 11.86
N MET A 19 4.07 20.02 12.52
CA MET A 19 2.91 20.45 13.32
C MET A 19 1.66 20.62 12.46
N TYR A 20 1.77 21.15 11.24
CA TYR A 20 0.63 21.19 10.30
C TYR A 20 0.11 19.80 9.95
N VAL A 21 1.01 18.86 9.67
CA VAL A 21 0.61 17.46 9.39
C VAL A 21 -0.08 16.86 10.62
N PHE A 22 0.47 17.07 11.81
CA PHE A 22 -0.09 16.56 13.06
C PHE A 22 -1.48 17.13 13.36
N PHE A 23 -1.69 18.44 13.20
CA PHE A 23 -3.01 19.06 13.33
C PHE A 23 -4.01 18.50 12.29
N SER A 24 -3.57 18.32 11.05
CA SER A 24 -4.42 17.71 10.01
C SER A 24 -4.77 16.26 10.34
N LEU A 25 -3.86 15.53 11.00
CA LEU A 25 -4.09 14.17 11.46
C LEU A 25 -5.18 14.11 12.51
N ILE A 26 -5.11 14.98 13.52
CA ILE A 26 -6.14 15.07 14.58
C ILE A 26 -7.51 15.35 13.97
N LEU A 27 -7.61 16.30 13.03
CA LEU A 27 -8.87 16.61 12.36
C LEU A 27 -9.39 15.42 11.54
N CYS A 28 -8.51 14.71 10.84
CA CYS A 28 -8.87 13.52 10.09
C CYS A 28 -9.35 12.37 11.00
N LEU A 29 -8.72 12.19 12.16
CA LEU A 29 -9.17 11.24 13.18
C LEU A 29 -10.59 11.53 13.62
N PHE A 30 -10.93 12.79 13.92
CA PHE A 30 -12.29 13.16 14.31
C PHE A 30 -13.33 12.84 13.22
N ILE A 31 -13.00 13.11 11.95
CA ILE A 31 -13.88 12.80 10.81
C ILE A 31 -14.12 11.29 10.68
N ILE A 32 -13.06 10.49 10.85
CA ILE A 32 -13.15 9.03 10.74
C ILE A 32 -13.93 8.41 11.89
N VAL A 33 -13.69 8.88 13.12
CA VAL A 33 -14.45 8.43 14.31
C VAL A 33 -15.94 8.76 14.15
N TYR A 34 -16.27 9.95 13.63
CA TYR A 34 -17.66 10.32 13.35
C TYR A 34 -18.33 9.39 12.32
N ASN A 35 -17.58 8.94 11.31
CA ASN A 35 -18.06 8.10 10.21
C ASN A 35 -17.70 6.61 10.36
N ILE A 36 -17.41 6.14 11.57
CA ILE A 36 -16.87 4.78 11.75
C ILE A 36 -17.85 3.69 11.33
N HIS A 37 -19.15 3.91 11.52
CA HIS A 37 -20.20 2.98 11.13
C HIS A 37 -20.31 2.81 9.61
N THR A 38 -20.18 3.90 8.85
CA THR A 38 -20.23 3.85 7.39
C THR A 38 -18.97 3.22 6.82
N LEU A 39 -17.81 3.48 7.43
CA LEU A 39 -16.54 2.83 7.09
C LEU A 39 -16.57 1.32 7.35
N LEU A 40 -17.13 0.89 8.48
CA LEU A 40 -17.27 -0.54 8.79
C LEU A 40 -18.19 -1.24 7.77
N LEU A 41 -19.29 -0.59 7.39
CA LEU A 41 -20.19 -1.12 6.36
C LEU A 41 -19.48 -1.20 5.00
N PHE A 42 -18.68 -0.19 4.65
CA PHE A 42 -17.88 -0.19 3.43
C PHE A 42 -16.92 -1.38 3.38
N GLU A 43 -16.08 -1.60 4.40
CA GLU A 43 -15.12 -2.72 4.40
C GLU A 43 -15.78 -4.11 4.40
N THR A 44 -16.95 -4.24 5.02
CA THR A 44 -17.71 -5.51 5.08
C THR A 44 -18.57 -5.77 3.84
N TYR A 45 -18.83 -4.75 3.01
CA TYR A 45 -19.68 -4.85 1.82
C TYR A 45 -19.28 -5.96 0.82
N PRO A 46 -18.00 -6.12 0.41
CA PRO A 46 -17.65 -7.15 -0.56
C PRO A 46 -17.96 -8.57 -0.05
N PHE A 47 -17.87 -8.80 1.26
CA PHE A 47 -18.24 -10.08 1.87
C PHE A 47 -19.76 -10.28 1.93
N LEU A 48 -20.50 -9.25 2.34
CA LEU A 48 -21.96 -9.29 2.43
C LEU A 48 -22.61 -9.53 1.06
N ASN A 49 -22.02 -9.02 -0.02
CA ASN A 49 -22.50 -9.25 -1.38
C ASN A 49 -22.21 -10.68 -1.88
N LEU A 50 -21.12 -11.29 -1.44
CA LEU A 50 -20.71 -12.64 -1.87
C LEU A 50 -21.36 -13.75 -1.07
N SER A 51 -21.69 -13.51 0.20
CA SER A 51 -22.20 -14.53 1.10
C SER A 51 -23.32 -13.99 1.99
N ASN A 52 -24.38 -14.78 2.16
CA ASN A 52 -25.45 -14.49 3.12
C ASN A 52 -25.08 -14.89 4.56
N LYS A 53 -23.78 -15.12 4.83
CA LYS A 53 -23.29 -15.56 6.14
C LYS A 53 -23.19 -14.35 7.08
N LYS A 54 -23.39 -14.62 8.38
CA LYS A 54 -23.26 -13.60 9.43
C LYS A 54 -21.82 -13.57 9.94
N PHE A 55 -21.32 -12.38 10.24
CA PHE A 55 -20.10 -12.24 11.01
C PHE A 55 -20.35 -12.59 12.47
N ILE A 56 -19.36 -13.22 13.10
CA ILE A 56 -19.39 -13.49 14.55
C ILE A 56 -18.48 -12.47 15.24
N ILE A 57 -19.00 -11.91 16.33
CA ILE A 57 -18.25 -11.07 17.26
C ILE A 57 -18.10 -11.91 18.53
N THR A 58 -16.87 -12.35 18.79
CA THR A 58 -16.55 -13.26 19.90
C THR A 58 -16.47 -12.52 21.23
N HIS A 59 -15.88 -11.32 21.24
CA HIS A 59 -15.74 -10.49 22.44
C HIS A 59 -16.15 -9.04 22.18
N VAL A 60 -16.65 -8.38 23.22
CA VAL A 60 -16.96 -6.93 23.16
C VAL A 60 -15.69 -6.10 22.95
N THR A 61 -14.53 -6.61 23.40
CA THR A 61 -13.21 -5.99 23.13
C THR A 61 -12.89 -5.97 21.63
N ASP A 62 -13.34 -6.97 20.86
CA ASP A 62 -13.07 -7.05 19.43
C ASP A 62 -13.73 -5.89 18.66
N LEU A 63 -14.84 -5.34 19.18
CA LEU A 63 -15.46 -4.15 18.61
C LEU A 63 -14.62 -2.90 18.82
N PHE A 64 -13.97 -2.76 19.98
CA PHE A 64 -13.04 -1.66 20.20
C PHE A 64 -11.80 -1.79 19.31
N ASP A 65 -11.23 -2.99 19.21
CA ASP A 65 -10.05 -3.23 18.37
C ASP A 65 -10.36 -3.03 16.88
N THR A 66 -11.54 -3.44 16.41
CA THR A 66 -11.96 -3.16 15.02
C THR A 66 -12.09 -1.67 14.76
N THR A 67 -12.69 -0.90 15.67
CA THR A 67 -12.74 0.56 15.52
C THR A 67 -11.34 1.18 15.51
N TRP A 68 -10.42 0.69 16.34
CA TRP A 68 -9.03 1.14 16.35
C TRP A 68 -8.30 0.83 15.04
N THR A 69 -8.49 -0.36 14.48
CA THR A 69 -7.90 -0.71 13.19
C THR A 69 -8.46 0.15 12.05
N LEU A 70 -9.75 0.48 12.05
CA LEU A 70 -10.36 1.39 11.07
C LEU A 70 -9.81 2.82 11.19
N ILE A 71 -9.47 3.27 12.39
CA ILE A 71 -8.82 4.56 12.60
C ILE A 71 -7.48 4.65 11.86
N SER A 72 -6.80 3.53 11.59
CA SER A 72 -5.56 3.53 10.80
C SER A 72 -5.73 4.11 9.37
N LEU A 73 -6.95 4.06 8.80
CA LEU A 73 -7.26 4.66 7.50
C LEU A 73 -7.00 6.18 7.48
N SER A 74 -7.00 6.84 8.65
CA SER A 74 -6.61 8.25 8.77
C SER A 74 -5.24 8.54 8.15
N PHE A 75 -4.27 7.63 8.36
CA PHE A 75 -2.92 7.79 7.84
C PHE A 75 -2.89 7.82 6.30
N LEU A 76 -3.76 7.05 5.63
CA LEU A 76 -3.90 7.12 4.16
C LEU A 76 -4.51 8.45 3.72
N CYS A 77 -5.56 8.90 4.40
CA CYS A 77 -6.23 10.16 4.07
C CYS A 77 -5.31 11.39 4.21
N ILE A 78 -4.34 11.35 5.12
CA ILE A 78 -3.40 12.46 5.38
C ILE A 78 -2.23 12.45 4.39
N LEU A 79 -1.97 11.33 3.70
CA LEU A 79 -0.83 11.16 2.80
C LEU A 79 -0.67 12.29 1.77
N PRO A 80 -1.73 12.81 1.10
CA PRO A 80 -1.60 13.94 0.18
C PRO A 80 -1.09 15.23 0.86
N ILE A 81 -1.55 15.52 2.07
CA ILE A 81 -1.14 16.69 2.85
C ILE A 81 0.31 16.52 3.29
N PHE A 82 0.67 15.33 3.78
CA PHE A 82 2.03 15.00 4.16
C PHE A 82 3.00 15.19 2.99
N CYS A 83 2.68 14.64 1.82
CA CYS A 83 3.48 14.80 0.61
C CYS A 83 3.57 16.27 0.15
N TYR A 84 2.48 17.03 0.27
CA TYR A 84 2.49 18.46 -0.06
C TYR A 84 3.43 19.26 0.84
N GLN A 85 3.40 19.00 2.15
CA GLN A 85 4.28 19.69 3.11
C GLN A 85 5.75 19.32 2.89
N LEU A 86 6.05 18.06 2.58
CA LEU A 86 7.39 17.62 2.19
C LEU A 86 7.85 18.28 0.89
N PHE A 87 6.99 18.32 -0.14
CA PHE A 87 7.34 18.94 -1.42
C PHE A 87 7.67 20.43 -1.26
N ASN A 88 6.86 21.16 -0.51
CA ASN A 88 7.09 22.58 -0.25
C ASN A 88 8.37 22.82 0.57
N PHE A 89 8.81 21.83 1.36
CA PHE A 89 10.03 21.93 2.16
C PHE A 89 11.26 21.80 1.26
N PHE A 90 11.25 20.80 0.39
CA PHE A 90 12.32 20.60 -0.58
C PHE A 90 12.36 21.68 -1.68
N LYS A 91 11.25 22.38 -1.94
CA LYS A 91 11.17 23.47 -2.92
C LYS A 91 12.24 24.55 -2.74
N ALA A 92 12.64 24.86 -1.51
CA ALA A 92 13.64 25.87 -1.24
C ALA A 92 15.08 25.42 -1.53
N SER A 93 15.35 24.11 -1.54
CA SER A 93 16.69 23.54 -1.69
C SER A 93 16.94 22.87 -3.05
N TRP A 94 15.89 22.42 -3.71
CA TRP A 94 15.99 21.64 -4.95
C TRP A 94 16.00 22.50 -6.21
N TYR A 95 16.69 22.03 -7.23
CA TYR A 95 16.68 22.65 -8.55
C TYR A 95 15.31 22.51 -9.22
N ASN A 96 14.98 23.44 -10.13
CA ASN A 96 13.71 23.43 -10.87
C ASN A 96 13.45 22.10 -11.61
N TYR A 97 14.48 21.41 -12.10
CA TYR A 97 14.32 20.11 -12.75
C TYR A 97 13.88 19.02 -11.76
N GLN A 98 14.44 19.02 -10.54
CA GLN A 98 14.10 18.06 -9.48
C GLN A 98 12.66 18.28 -9.01
N LEU A 99 12.24 19.53 -8.90
CA LEU A 99 10.85 19.88 -8.54
C LEU A 99 9.83 19.48 -9.60
N ARG A 100 10.16 19.66 -10.89
CA ARG A 100 9.30 19.16 -11.98
C ARG A 100 9.21 17.65 -11.97
N PHE A 101 10.32 16.96 -11.70
CA PHE A 101 10.35 15.51 -11.60
C PHE A 101 9.51 15.02 -10.41
N SER A 102 9.73 15.53 -9.21
CA SER A 102 9.00 15.09 -8.02
C SER A 102 7.50 15.36 -8.13
N ARG A 103 7.08 16.46 -8.76
CA ARG A 103 5.66 16.71 -9.06
C ARG A 103 5.07 15.67 -10.01
N LYS A 104 5.79 15.30 -11.08
CA LYS A 104 5.35 14.24 -12.01
C LYS A 104 5.31 12.88 -11.33
N LEU A 105 6.30 12.55 -10.51
CA LEU A 105 6.35 11.32 -9.73
C LEU A 105 5.18 11.24 -8.75
N PHE A 106 4.90 12.31 -8.01
CA PHE A 106 3.77 12.34 -7.08
C PHE A 106 2.44 12.14 -7.81
N LEU A 107 2.25 12.77 -8.97
CA LEU A 107 1.05 12.59 -9.78
C LEU A 107 0.93 11.16 -10.34
N LEU A 108 2.04 10.57 -10.79
CA LEU A 108 2.06 9.17 -11.24
C LEU A 108 1.68 8.24 -10.08
N VAL A 109 2.34 8.39 -8.92
CA VAL A 109 2.09 7.59 -7.73
C VAL A 109 0.62 7.72 -7.30
N SER A 110 0.09 8.94 -7.21
CA SER A 110 -1.29 9.14 -6.76
C SER A 110 -2.31 8.50 -7.71
N ILE A 111 -2.13 8.62 -9.03
CA ILE A 111 -3.00 7.95 -10.02
C ILE A 111 -2.88 6.43 -9.92
N THR A 112 -1.66 5.89 -9.84
CA THR A 112 -1.47 4.44 -9.73
C THR A 112 -2.07 3.88 -8.43
N MET A 113 -1.98 4.63 -7.33
CA MET A 113 -2.54 4.26 -6.04
C MET A 113 -4.06 4.21 -6.07
N THR A 114 -4.72 5.20 -6.66
CA THR A 114 -6.20 5.21 -6.77
C THR A 114 -6.70 4.12 -7.70
N VAL A 115 -6.03 3.88 -8.83
CA VAL A 115 -6.41 2.79 -9.74
C VAL A 115 -6.26 1.44 -9.06
N VAL A 116 -5.14 1.20 -8.38
CA VAL A 116 -4.91 -0.09 -7.74
C VAL A 116 -5.80 -0.28 -6.51
N SER A 117 -6.12 0.77 -5.74
CA SER A 117 -7.05 0.64 -4.62
C SER A 117 -8.44 0.21 -5.10
N ILE A 118 -8.95 0.83 -6.16
CA ILE A 118 -10.22 0.46 -6.80
C ILE A 118 -10.17 -0.99 -7.29
N LEU A 119 -9.13 -1.38 -8.02
CA LEU A 119 -8.96 -2.77 -8.49
C LEU A 119 -8.87 -3.77 -7.34
N SER A 120 -8.17 -3.42 -6.27
CA SER A 120 -8.01 -4.30 -5.11
C SER A 120 -9.34 -4.55 -4.40
N TYR A 121 -10.13 -3.49 -4.21
CA TYR A 121 -11.40 -3.54 -3.51
C TYR A 121 -12.50 -4.23 -4.33
N PHE A 122 -12.64 -3.90 -5.61
CA PHE A 122 -13.72 -4.46 -6.45
C PHE A 122 -13.40 -5.81 -7.07
N PHE A 123 -12.12 -6.16 -7.27
CA PHE A 123 -11.73 -7.38 -7.97
C PHE A 123 -10.91 -8.34 -7.12
N LEU A 124 -9.76 -7.91 -6.57
CA LEU A 124 -8.85 -8.83 -5.86
C LEU A 124 -9.45 -9.38 -4.57
N ILE A 125 -10.01 -8.54 -3.70
CA ILE A 125 -10.60 -8.98 -2.44
C ILE A 125 -11.78 -9.94 -2.68
N PRO A 126 -12.78 -9.60 -3.54
CA PRO A 126 -13.89 -10.51 -3.84
C PRO A 126 -13.45 -11.85 -4.45
N THR A 127 -12.44 -11.84 -5.34
CA THR A 127 -11.95 -13.08 -5.96
C THR A 127 -11.25 -14.00 -4.95
N ILE A 128 -10.44 -13.43 -4.05
CA ILE A 128 -9.81 -14.21 -2.98
C ILE A 128 -10.87 -14.75 -2.01
N LEU A 129 -11.83 -13.93 -1.60
CA LEU A 129 -12.93 -14.38 -0.73
C LEU A 129 -13.76 -15.50 -1.38
N LYS A 130 -14.04 -15.39 -2.69
CA LYS A 130 -14.74 -16.45 -3.44
C LYS A 130 -13.94 -17.76 -3.47
N PHE A 131 -12.61 -17.68 -3.59
CA PHE A 131 -11.74 -18.85 -3.52
C PHE A 131 -11.73 -19.47 -2.12
N LEU A 132 -11.63 -18.67 -1.06
CA LEU A 132 -11.64 -19.15 0.34
C LEU A 132 -12.98 -19.77 0.74
N THR A 133 -14.10 -19.22 0.26
CA THR A 133 -15.45 -19.74 0.53
C THR A 133 -15.86 -20.89 -0.40
N GLN A 134 -15.06 -21.21 -1.43
CA GLN A 134 -15.37 -22.32 -2.34
C GLN A 134 -15.32 -23.67 -1.63
N TRP A 135 -14.55 -23.79 -0.54
CA TRP A 135 -14.50 -24.99 0.28
C TRP A 135 -15.85 -25.34 0.91
N ASP A 136 -16.70 -24.35 1.21
CA ASP A 136 -18.07 -24.60 1.68
C ASP A 136 -18.94 -25.27 0.61
N LYS A 137 -18.71 -24.98 -0.68
CA LYS A 137 -19.50 -25.58 -1.77
C LYS A 137 -19.25 -27.09 -1.92
N LEU A 138 -18.10 -27.58 -1.44
CA LEU A 138 -17.84 -29.02 -1.41
C LEU A 138 -18.78 -29.75 -0.42
N ASN A 139 -19.27 -29.07 0.62
CA ASN A 139 -20.26 -29.64 1.54
C ASN A 139 -21.61 -29.90 0.87
N GLN A 140 -21.96 -29.14 -0.17
CA GLN A 140 -23.21 -29.38 -0.94
C GLN A 140 -23.14 -30.66 -1.78
N ILE A 141 -21.94 -31.16 -2.07
CA ILE A 141 -21.71 -32.32 -2.93
C ILE A 141 -21.44 -33.58 -2.09
N ASN A 142 -20.73 -33.45 -0.97
CA ASN A 142 -20.38 -34.58 -0.09
C ASN A 142 -20.84 -34.32 1.36
N ASN A 143 -21.95 -34.93 1.76
CA ASN A 143 -22.58 -34.84 3.09
C ASN A 143 -21.75 -35.39 4.29
N PHE A 144 -20.49 -35.78 4.08
CA PHE A 144 -19.68 -36.41 5.14
C PHE A 144 -18.93 -35.42 6.03
N LEU A 145 -18.71 -34.19 5.56
CA LEU A 145 -17.97 -33.16 6.30
C LEU A 145 -18.72 -31.83 6.18
N PHE A 146 -19.26 -31.36 7.29
CA PHE A 146 -19.93 -30.07 7.38
C PHE A 146 -18.90 -29.02 7.84
N ILE A 147 -18.28 -28.35 6.88
CA ILE A 147 -17.31 -27.28 7.14
C ILE A 147 -18.05 -25.95 7.05
N GLU A 148 -18.46 -25.36 8.17
CA GLU A 148 -18.94 -23.98 8.18
C GLU A 148 -17.75 -23.04 8.33
N THR A 149 -17.39 -22.31 7.27
CA THR A 149 -16.43 -21.21 7.44
C THR A 149 -17.10 -20.05 8.18
N GLU A 150 -16.71 -19.84 9.42
CA GLU A 150 -17.07 -18.68 10.22
C GLU A 150 -16.01 -17.58 10.09
N PHE A 151 -16.43 -16.36 9.75
CA PHE A 151 -15.54 -15.21 9.69
C PHE A 151 -15.70 -14.37 10.97
N ILE A 152 -14.60 -14.24 11.71
CA ILE A 152 -14.50 -13.30 12.82
C ILE A 152 -14.28 -11.91 12.23
N LEU A 153 -15.16 -10.96 12.57
CA LEU A 153 -15.18 -9.61 11.97
C LEU A 153 -13.82 -8.90 12.09
N LEU A 154 -13.18 -9.01 13.25
CA LEU A 154 -11.87 -8.41 13.52
C LEU A 154 -10.78 -8.94 12.59
N HIS A 155 -10.67 -10.25 12.46
CA HIS A 155 -9.66 -10.87 11.60
C HIS A 155 -9.90 -10.51 10.13
N TYR A 156 -11.16 -10.47 9.72
CA TYR A 156 -11.52 -10.05 8.36
C TYR A 156 -11.12 -8.60 8.08
N ILE A 157 -11.52 -7.64 8.92
CA ILE A 157 -11.17 -6.22 8.73
C ILE A 157 -9.65 -6.04 8.73
N PHE A 158 -8.96 -6.67 9.67
CA PHE A 158 -7.51 -6.60 9.76
C PHE A 158 -6.83 -7.16 8.50
N TRP A 159 -7.31 -8.30 7.99
CA TRP A 159 -6.81 -8.91 6.77
C TRP A 159 -7.06 -8.03 5.55
N VAL A 160 -8.27 -7.48 5.38
CA VAL A 160 -8.62 -6.61 4.24
C VAL A 160 -7.75 -5.36 4.23
N LEU A 161 -7.66 -4.66 5.37
CA LEU A 161 -6.82 -3.46 5.48
C LEU A 161 -5.35 -3.78 5.22
N SER A 162 -4.81 -4.82 5.86
CA SER A 162 -3.42 -5.25 5.66
C SER A 162 -3.14 -5.61 4.20
N PHE A 163 -4.06 -6.29 3.54
CA PHE A 163 -3.94 -6.65 2.12
C PHE A 163 -3.90 -5.39 1.23
N GLN A 164 -4.82 -4.44 1.45
CA GLN A 164 -4.84 -3.18 0.72
C GLN A 164 -3.55 -2.37 0.93
N TYR A 165 -3.09 -2.22 2.18
CA TYR A 165 -1.85 -1.52 2.52
C TYR A 165 -0.62 -2.15 1.86
N ASN A 166 -0.52 -3.49 1.88
CA ASN A 166 0.61 -4.18 1.26
C ASN A 166 0.63 -3.99 -0.26
N ILE A 167 -0.51 -4.11 -0.92
CA ILE A 167 -0.62 -3.85 -2.36
C ILE A 167 -0.23 -2.41 -2.68
N MET A 168 -0.73 -1.45 -1.90
CA MET A 168 -0.38 -0.03 -2.04
C MET A 168 1.13 0.22 -1.87
N ASN A 169 1.77 -0.38 -0.86
CA ASN A 169 3.21 -0.22 -0.66
C ASN A 169 4.01 -0.79 -1.83
N ILE A 170 3.62 -1.96 -2.31
CA ILE A 170 4.20 -2.61 -3.48
C ILE A 170 4.10 -1.69 -4.71
N THR A 171 2.94 -1.09 -4.96
CA THR A 171 2.70 -0.23 -6.13
C THR A 171 3.47 1.10 -6.06
N ILE A 172 3.66 1.66 -4.86
CA ILE A 172 4.52 2.83 -4.65
C ILE A 172 5.96 2.49 -5.02
N ILE A 173 6.51 1.40 -4.49
CA ILE A 173 7.90 0.99 -4.79
C ILE A 173 8.06 0.79 -6.30
N PHE A 174 7.09 0.14 -6.92
CA PHE A 174 7.07 -0.13 -8.35
C PHE A 174 7.00 1.13 -9.21
N SER A 175 6.09 2.05 -8.92
CA SER A 175 5.96 3.32 -9.66
C SER A 175 7.22 4.19 -9.52
N VAL A 176 7.82 4.22 -8.33
CA VAL A 176 9.10 4.92 -8.10
C VAL A 176 10.21 4.29 -8.93
N LEU A 177 10.40 2.97 -8.88
CA LEU A 177 11.43 2.28 -9.67
C LEU A 177 11.25 2.51 -11.16
N LEU A 178 10.02 2.38 -11.68
CA LEU A 178 9.71 2.60 -13.09
C LEU A 178 10.05 4.04 -13.52
N SER A 179 9.70 5.02 -12.68
CA SER A 179 10.00 6.42 -12.96
C SER A 179 11.52 6.70 -12.98
N GLN A 180 12.29 6.07 -12.08
CA GLN A 180 13.74 6.18 -12.05
C GLN A 180 14.37 5.58 -13.30
N ILE A 181 13.91 4.40 -13.74
CA ILE A 181 14.36 3.76 -14.99
C ILE A 181 14.10 4.66 -16.21
N TRP A 182 12.99 5.38 -16.22
CA TRP A 182 12.65 6.27 -17.33
C TRP A 182 13.60 7.48 -17.41
N LEU A 183 14.07 7.98 -16.28
CA LEU A 183 14.79 9.26 -16.18
C LEU A 183 16.30 9.15 -16.05
N TRP A 184 16.83 7.99 -15.67
CA TRP A 184 18.27 7.81 -15.54
C TRP A 184 18.95 7.87 -16.91
N TYR A 185 20.01 8.69 -16.96
CA TYR A 185 20.65 9.19 -18.18
C TYR A 185 21.49 8.12 -18.92
N LYS A 186 21.69 6.93 -18.34
CA LYS A 186 22.41 5.81 -18.97
C LYS A 186 21.70 4.49 -18.69
N LEU A 187 20.90 4.03 -19.65
CA LEU A 187 20.20 2.74 -19.59
C LEU A 187 21.16 1.57 -19.32
N GLU A 188 22.40 1.66 -19.81
CA GLU A 188 23.46 0.67 -19.60
C GLU A 188 23.76 0.44 -18.11
N ASN A 189 23.87 1.49 -17.29
CA ASN A 189 24.19 1.35 -15.87
C ASN A 189 23.06 0.66 -15.10
N ILE A 190 21.81 0.93 -15.50
CA ILE A 190 20.62 0.29 -14.90
C ILE A 190 20.57 -1.18 -15.29
N TYR A 191 20.87 -1.50 -16.56
CA TYR A 191 20.97 -2.87 -17.03
C TYR A 191 22.02 -3.65 -16.23
N TRP A 192 23.22 -3.08 -16.04
CA TRP A 192 24.26 -3.71 -15.23
C TRP A 192 23.85 -3.90 -13.76
N LEU A 193 23.23 -2.89 -13.14
CA LEU A 193 22.74 -2.98 -11.77
C LEU A 193 21.68 -4.07 -11.62
N MET A 194 20.71 -4.13 -12.53
CA MET A 194 19.68 -5.17 -12.52
C MET A 194 20.28 -6.55 -12.82
N LYS A 195 21.20 -6.66 -13.78
CA LYS A 195 21.83 -7.93 -14.13
C LYS A 195 22.59 -8.56 -12.95
N PHE A 196 23.31 -7.75 -12.17
CA PHE A 196 24.13 -8.24 -11.05
C PHE A 196 23.39 -8.32 -9.72
N TYR A 197 22.48 -7.39 -9.43
CA TYR A 197 21.87 -7.24 -8.10
C TYR A 197 20.38 -7.62 -8.04
N ARG A 198 19.77 -8.16 -9.12
CA ARG A 198 18.33 -8.48 -9.14
C ARG A 198 17.90 -9.38 -7.97
N LYS A 199 18.64 -10.45 -7.68
CA LYS A 199 18.28 -11.39 -6.61
C LYS A 199 18.34 -10.74 -5.21
N GLN A 200 19.34 -9.89 -4.99
CA GLN A 200 19.53 -9.16 -3.74
C GLN A 200 18.44 -8.10 -3.57
N LEU A 201 18.08 -7.39 -4.63
CA LEU A 201 17.00 -6.40 -4.62
C LEU A 201 15.64 -7.06 -4.36
N THR A 202 15.33 -8.17 -5.05
CA THR A 202 14.10 -8.94 -4.78
C THR A 202 14.03 -9.40 -3.34
N PHE A 203 15.15 -9.90 -2.80
CA PHE A 203 15.23 -10.36 -1.42
C PHE A 203 15.02 -9.21 -0.41
N LEU A 204 15.70 -8.08 -0.60
CA LEU A 204 15.52 -6.90 0.26
C LEU A 204 14.08 -6.40 0.24
N THR A 205 13.44 -6.31 -0.93
CA THR A 205 12.04 -5.91 -1.02
C THR A 205 11.11 -6.89 -0.32
N LEU A 206 11.37 -8.19 -0.44
CA LEU A 206 10.59 -9.21 0.25
C LEU A 206 10.73 -9.12 1.76
N CYS A 207 11.96 -8.92 2.27
CA CYS A 207 12.19 -8.73 3.70
C CYS A 207 11.40 -7.54 4.24
N ILE A 208 11.43 -6.40 3.55
CA ILE A 208 10.68 -5.20 3.97
C ILE A 208 9.17 -5.48 3.98
N LEU A 209 8.65 -6.12 2.92
CA LEU A 209 7.23 -6.43 2.82
C LEU A 209 6.79 -7.45 3.88
N PHE A 210 7.62 -8.43 4.22
CA PHE A 210 7.32 -9.41 5.26
C PHE A 210 7.34 -8.84 6.67
N ILE A 211 8.14 -7.82 6.93
CA ILE A 211 8.10 -7.07 8.20
C ILE A 211 6.79 -6.28 8.31
N LEU A 212 6.27 -5.79 7.18
CA LEU A 212 5.05 -4.99 7.14
C LEU A 212 3.76 -5.83 7.09
N SER A 213 3.81 -7.03 6.52
CA SER A 213 2.65 -7.90 6.36
C SER A 213 2.45 -8.83 7.55
N PRO A 214 1.18 -9.12 7.95
CA PRO A 214 0.92 -10.18 8.92
C PRO A 214 1.41 -11.55 8.42
N THR A 215 1.60 -12.49 9.35
CA THR A 215 2.23 -13.80 9.13
C THR A 215 1.38 -14.80 8.32
N ASP A 216 0.44 -14.33 7.52
CA ASP A 216 -0.46 -15.17 6.75
C ASP A 216 0.26 -15.79 5.55
N VAL A 217 0.44 -17.11 5.58
CA VAL A 217 1.18 -17.88 4.56
C VAL A 217 0.64 -17.64 3.15
N PHE A 218 -0.69 -17.59 2.98
CA PHE A 218 -1.31 -17.33 1.68
C PHE A 218 -0.97 -15.93 1.15
N LEU A 219 -1.08 -14.92 2.01
CA LEU A 219 -0.79 -13.53 1.71
C LEU A 219 0.69 -13.35 1.37
N GLN A 220 1.58 -13.99 2.13
CA GLN A 220 3.02 -14.03 1.87
C GLN A 220 3.35 -14.69 0.53
N PHE A 221 2.71 -15.80 0.18
CA PHE A 221 2.91 -16.46 -1.12
C PHE A 221 2.49 -15.54 -2.29
N VAL A 222 1.36 -14.87 -2.17
CA VAL A 222 0.90 -13.87 -3.15
C VAL A 222 1.91 -12.75 -3.29
N ILE A 223 2.41 -12.20 -2.18
CA ILE A 223 3.44 -11.15 -2.16
C ILE A 223 4.74 -11.64 -2.86
N ILE A 224 5.18 -12.87 -2.59
CA ILE A 224 6.36 -13.46 -3.25
C ILE A 224 6.16 -13.54 -4.76
N SER A 225 5.03 -14.09 -5.20
CA SER A 225 4.74 -14.27 -6.63
C SER A 225 4.71 -12.92 -7.36
N PHE A 226 3.99 -11.93 -6.81
CA PHE A 226 3.88 -10.60 -7.42
C PHE A 226 5.21 -9.86 -7.49
N THR A 227 5.99 -9.87 -6.41
CA THR A 227 7.30 -9.19 -6.38
C THR A 227 8.28 -9.82 -7.35
N TYR A 228 8.34 -11.15 -7.43
CA TYR A 228 9.21 -11.86 -8.37
C TYR A 228 8.84 -11.55 -9.83
N LEU A 229 7.56 -11.71 -10.19
CA LEU A 229 7.07 -11.42 -11.55
C LEU A 229 7.37 -9.97 -11.95
N PHE A 230 7.23 -9.03 -11.01
CA PHE A 230 7.48 -7.63 -11.28
C PHE A 230 8.94 -7.33 -11.61
N TYR A 231 9.89 -7.87 -10.84
CA TYR A 231 11.31 -7.67 -11.11
C TYR A 231 11.74 -8.26 -12.47
N GLU A 232 11.12 -9.37 -12.89
CA GLU A 232 11.32 -9.93 -14.23
C GLU A 232 10.73 -9.03 -15.32
N ILE A 233 9.52 -8.47 -15.13
CA ILE A 233 8.91 -7.53 -16.08
C ILE A 233 9.76 -6.27 -16.24
N ILE A 234 10.25 -5.69 -15.13
CA ILE A 234 11.16 -4.54 -15.18
C ILE A 234 12.41 -4.88 -15.99
N PHE A 235 13.01 -6.04 -15.73
CA PHE A 235 14.21 -6.45 -16.44
C PHE A 235 13.96 -6.60 -17.94
N LEU A 236 12.81 -7.17 -18.32
CA LEU A 236 12.39 -7.29 -19.72
C LEU A 236 12.22 -5.91 -20.37
N VAL A 237 11.54 -4.97 -19.71
CA VAL A 237 11.35 -3.59 -20.21
C VAL A 237 12.69 -2.89 -20.43
N ILE A 238 13.65 -3.05 -19.51
CA ILE A 238 14.99 -2.49 -19.64
C ILE A 238 15.71 -3.09 -20.85
N CYS A 239 15.67 -4.43 -20.99
CA CYS A 239 16.29 -5.11 -22.13
C CYS A 239 15.71 -4.64 -23.46
N TYR A 240 14.38 -4.57 -23.56
CA TYR A 240 13.68 -4.11 -24.76
C TYR A 240 14.08 -2.68 -25.15
N LYS A 241 14.17 -1.79 -24.16
CA LYS A 241 14.56 -0.39 -24.41
C LYS A 241 16.01 -0.27 -24.86
N LEU A 242 16.91 -1.12 -24.34
CA LEU A 242 18.33 -1.13 -24.68
C LEU A 242 18.57 -1.69 -26.10
N THR A 243 17.83 -2.73 -26.49
CA THR A 243 17.87 -3.26 -27.86
C THR A 243 17.32 -2.29 -28.91
N ASN A 244 16.36 -1.44 -28.54
CA ASN A 244 15.76 -0.47 -29.46
C ASN A 244 16.50 0.88 -29.47
N SER A 245 17.43 1.11 -28.54
CA SER A 245 18.27 2.31 -28.50
C SER A 245 19.64 2.14 -29.15
N ASN A 246 20.04 0.89 -29.39
CA ASN A 246 21.24 0.51 -30.14
C ASN A 246 20.89 0.26 -31.61
#